data_AF-A0A8S8ZC13-F1
#
_entry.id   AF-A0A8S8ZC13-F1
#
_cell.length_a   1.000
_cell.length_b   1.000
_cell.length_c   1.000
_cell.angle_alpha   90.00
_cell.angle_beta   90.00
_cell.angle_gamma   90.00
#
_symmetry.space_group_name_H-M   'P 1'
#
loop_
_entity.id
_entity.type
_entity.pdbx_description
1 polymer ?
#
loop_
_entity_poly.entity_id
_entity_poly.type
_entity_poly.pdbx_seq_one_letter_code
_entity_poly.pdbx_strand_id
1 'polypeptide(L)' 'MVLFIDCQIAGISGDMILSSLVDIGANKSKIIDGIKESANFLQGSTINKLDFIKVQKKGKSALN' A
#
# COMPACT_ATOMS: atom_id res chain seq x y z
N MET A 1 -18.58 3.57 8.87
CA MET A 1 -17.53 3.16 9.83
C MET A 1 -16.19 3.52 9.23
N VAL A 2 -15.28 4.12 10.01
CA VAL A 2 -13.94 4.52 9.55
C VAL A 2 -12.91 3.79 10.42
N LEU A 3 -11.94 3.14 9.79
CA LEU A 3 -10.82 2.47 10.45
C LEU A 3 -9.59 3.37 10.33
N PHE A 4 -8.92 3.62 11.46
CA PHE A 4 -7.61 4.29 11.48
C PHE A 4 -6.53 3.27 11.83
N ILE A 5 -5.44 3.27 11.07
CA ILE A 5 -4.27 2.42 11.31
C ILE A 5 -3.07 3.34 11.49
N ASP A 6 -2.36 3.20 12.61
CA ASP A 6 -1.09 3.89 12.81
C ASP A 6 0.03 3.11 12.11
N CYS A 7 0.52 3.65 11.01
CA CYS A 7 1.56 3.03 10.20
C CYS A 7 2.90 2.89 10.95
N GLN A 8 3.20 3.75 11.93
CA GLN A 8 4.45 3.65 12.71
C GLN A 8 4.44 2.43 13.63
N ILE A 9 3.27 2.05 14.15
CA ILE A 9 3.09 0.85 14.98
C ILE A 9 2.91 -0.40 14.11
N ALA A 10 2.19 -0.29 12.99
CA ALA A 10 1.91 -1.43 12.11
C ALA A 10 3.15 -1.93 11.36
N GLY A 11 4.09 -1.04 11.03
CA GLY A 11 5.29 -1.37 10.26
C GLY A 11 4.94 -2.10 8.96
N ILE A 12 5.69 -3.16 8.64
CA ILE A 12 5.52 -3.99 7.43
C ILE A 12 4.13 -4.63 7.36
N SER A 13 3.48 -4.84 8.51
CA SER A 13 2.12 -5.41 8.54
C SER A 13 1.08 -4.43 7.97
N GLY A 14 1.33 -3.12 8.07
CA GLY A 14 0.49 -2.09 7.45
C GLY A 14 0.49 -2.22 5.92
N ASP A 15 1.66 -2.42 5.33
CA ASP A 15 1.81 -2.63 3.89
C ASP A 15 1.11 -3.94 3.44
N MET A 16 1.22 -5.01 4.23
CA MET A 16 0.53 -6.27 3.96
C MET A 16 -1.00 -6.11 4.01
N ILE A 17 -1.53 -5.37 4.98
CA ILE A 17 -2.96 -5.07 5.07
C ILE A 17 -3.39 -4.25 3.85
N LEU A 18 -2.64 -3.20 3.50
CA LEU A 18 -2.93 -2.38 2.34
C LEU A 18 -2.98 -3.23 1.06
N SER A 19 -1.97 -4.07 0.83
CA SER A 19 -1.94 -4.98 -0.32
C SER A 19 -3.13 -5.94 -0.33
N SER A 20 -3.52 -6.48 0.84
CA SER A 20 -4.69 -7.35 0.97
C SER A 20 -5.99 -6.62 0.62
N LEU A 21 -6.14 -5.36 1.04
CA LEU A 21 -7.28 -4.52 0.69
C LEU A 21 -7.35 -4.28 -0.82
N VAL A 22 -6.21 -4.07 -1.46
CA VAL A 22 -6.14 -3.97 -2.92
C VAL A 22 -6.54 -5.29 -3.58
N ASP A 23 -6.11 -6.42 -3.04
CA ASP A 23 -6.40 -7.75 -3.61
C ASP A 23 -7.90 -8.09 -3.57
N ILE A 24 -8.61 -7.63 -2.54
CA ILE A 24 -10.07 -7.77 -2.43
C ILE A 24 -10.87 -6.69 -3.18
N GLY A 25 -10.21 -5.80 -3.93
CA GLY A 25 -10.86 -4.88 -4.86
C GLY A 25 -10.84 -3.39 -4.47
N ALA A 26 -10.01 -2.97 -3.50
CA ALA A 26 -9.82 -1.54 -3.26
C ALA A 26 -9.22 -0.82 -4.48
N ASN A 27 -9.60 0.45 -4.67
CA ASN A 27 -9.19 1.22 -5.84
C ASN A 27 -7.70 1.60 -5.77
N LYS A 28 -6.89 0.91 -6.59
CA LYS A 28 -5.44 1.13 -6.72
C LYS A 28 -5.06 2.58 -7.01
N SER A 29 -5.74 3.24 -7.96
CA SER A 29 -5.40 4.61 -8.36
C SER A 29 -5.55 5.57 -7.19
N LYS A 30 -6.67 5.50 -6.47
CA LYS A 30 -6.92 6.35 -5.30
C LYS A 30 -5.88 6.15 -4.20
N ILE A 31 -5.45 4.91 -3.99
CA ILE A 31 -4.39 4.62 -3.00
C ILE A 31 -3.06 5.21 -3.44
N ILE A 32 -2.67 5.02 -4.71
CA ILE A 32 -1.44 5.58 -5.28
C ILE A 32 -1.42 7.10 -5.16
N ASP A 33 -2.53 7.76 -5.50
CA ASP A 33 -2.66 9.21 -5.43
C ASP A 33 -2.54 9.70 -3.98
N GLY A 34 -3.21 9.04 -3.04
CA GLY A 34 -3.11 9.34 -1.61
C GLY A 34 -1.69 9.15 -1.04
N ILE A 35 -0.95 8.12 -1.49
CA ILE A 35 0.44 7.92 -1.08
C ILE A 35 1.34 9.06 -1.61
N LYS A 36 1.16 9.47 -2.87
CA LYS A 36 1.91 10.59 -3.46
C LYS A 36 1.63 11.90 -2.74
N GLU A 37 0.38 12.17 -2.39
CA GLU A 37 0.00 13.35 -1.61
C GLU A 37 0.62 13.30 -0.21
N SER A 38 0.59 12.14 0.44
CA SER A 38 1.16 11.92 1.77
C SER A 38 2.69 12.10 1.79
N ALA A 39 3.38 11.73 0.70
CA ALA A 39 4.82 11.88 0.59
C ALA A 39 5.28 13.36 0.64
N ASN A 40 4.44 14.30 0.22
CA ASN A 40 4.75 15.74 0.28
C ASN A 40 4.94 16.25 1.72
N PHE A 41 4.45 15.51 2.72
CA PHE A 41 4.59 15.86 4.13
C PHE A 41 5.87 15.30 4.77
N LEU A 42 6.64 14.47 4.05
CA LEU A 42 7.91 13.89 4.52
C LEU A 42 9.09 14.51 3.76
N GLN A 43 9.62 15.62 4.28
CA GLN A 43 10.74 16.33 3.66
C GLN A 43 11.98 15.45 3.48
N GLY A 44 12.68 15.63 2.36
CA GLY A 44 13.91 14.90 2.03
C GLY A 44 13.68 13.48 1.51
N SER A 45 12.42 13.06 1.32
CA SER A 45 12.07 11.74 0.78
C SER A 45 11.60 11.83 -0.67
N THR A 46 12.00 10.86 -1.49
CA THR A 46 11.58 10.77 -2.90
C THR A 46 11.03 9.37 -3.18
N ILE A 47 9.83 9.28 -3.73
CA ILE A 47 9.27 8.01 -4.23
C ILE A 47 9.86 7.74 -5.62
N ASN A 48 10.74 6.74 -5.71
CA ASN A 48 11.34 6.35 -7.00
C ASN A 48 10.44 5.42 -7.82
N LYS A 49 9.70 4.54 -7.14
CA LYS A 49 8.81 3.56 -7.75
C LYS A 49 7.68 3.24 -6.80
N LEU A 50 6.46 3.19 -7.31
CA LEU A 50 5.26 2.81 -6.57
C LEU A 50 4.34 2.05 -7.52
N ASP A 51 4.09 0.78 -7.22
CA ASP A 51 3.19 -0.07 -7.99
C ASP A 51 2.71 -1.24 -7.12
N PHE A 52 1.55 -1.81 -7.45
CA PHE A 52 1.03 -3.03 -6.84
C PHE A 52 1.23 -4.20 -7.80
N ILE A 53 2.18 -5.08 -7.49
CA ILE A 53 2.55 -6.18 -8.38
C ILE A 53 1.86 -7.47 -7.97
N LYS A 54 1.31 -8.20 -8.95
CA LYS A 54 0.74 -9.53 -8.71
C LYS A 54 1.87 -10.56 -8.72
N VAL A 55 2.11 -11.18 -7.58
CA VAL A 55 3.14 -12.21 -7.41
C VAL A 55 2.46 -13.58 -7.39
N GLN A 56 2.91 -14.47 -8.27
CA GLN A 56 2.53 -15.88 -8.24
C GLN A 56 3.71 -16.75 -7.81
N LYS A 57 3.54 -17.53 -6.75
CA LYS A 57 4.57 -18.43 -6.22
C LYS A 57 3.96 -19.77 -5.84
N LYS A 58 4.46 -20.85 -6.47
CA LYS A 58 4.02 -22.23 -6.21
C LYS A 58 2.48 -22.40 -6.30
N GLY A 59 1.85 -21.78 -7.30
CA GLY A 59 0.40 -21.82 -7.50
C GLY A 59 -0.43 -20.89 -6.60
N LYS A 60 0.21 -20.11 -5.72
CA LYS A 60 -0.46 -19.09 -4.90
C LYS A 60 -0.28 -17.72 -5.54
N SER A 61 -1.36 -16.96 -5.67
CA SER A 61 -1.34 -15.59 -6.18
C SER A 61 -1.65 -14.62 -5.04
N ALA A 62 -0.87 -13.55 -4.92
CA ALA A 62 -1.12 -12.44 -4.01
C ALA A 62 -0.60 -11.13 -4.62
N LEU A 63 -1.14 -9.99 -4.20
CA LEU A 63 -0.52 -8.70 -4.46
C LEU A 63 0.64 -8.45 -3.48
N ASN A 64 1.69 -7.81 -3.98
CA ASN A 64 2.83 -7.33 -3.19
C ASN A 64 3.09 -5.86 -3.55
#